data_AF-A0A841T9I1-F1
#
_entry.id   AF-A0A841T9I1-F1
#
_cell.length_a   1.000
_cell.length_b   1.000
_cell.length_c   1.000
_cell.angle_alpha   90.00
_cell.angle_beta   90.00
_cell.angle_gamma   90.00
#
_symmetry.space_group_name_H-M   'P 1'
#
loop_
_entity.id
_entity.type
_entity.pdbx_description
1 polymer ?
#
loop_
_entity_poly.entity_id
_entity_poly.type
_entity_poly.pdbx_seq_one_letter_code
_entity_poly.pdbx_strand_id
1 'polypeptide(L)'
;MNKNEFLSALYECLAPLPEEGRREVVHYYEGCFDRGMASGHSEQQIARELGNPRMLAADALGIRYDPAPLMNAAPRRSGSGRLLAMTILLFFLNILFMIPIGAALWSALLSFGAAAVGAILAPAAFALDWLANGEYYPAKLFISIAGTGVGILMALIFIRMAKFGYRATAEYVQWNVRTWRGRN
;
A
#
# COMPACT_ATOMS: atom_id res chain seq x y z
N MET A 1 -30.65 -27.15 -27.14
CA MET A 1 -29.87 -28.24 -26.54
C MET A 1 -30.84 -29.14 -25.79
N ASN A 2 -30.81 -30.43 -26.10
CA ASN A 2 -31.52 -31.46 -25.35
C ASN A 2 -30.71 -31.89 -24.12
N LYS A 3 -31.29 -32.72 -23.24
CA LYS A 3 -30.62 -33.19 -22.01
C LYS A 3 -29.25 -33.82 -22.31
N ASN A 4 -29.20 -34.70 -23.31
CA ASN A 4 -27.99 -35.46 -23.64
C ASN A 4 -26.86 -34.58 -24.19
N GLU A 5 -27.17 -33.61 -25.05
CA GLU A 5 -26.22 -32.62 -25.58
C GLU A 5 -25.65 -31.72 -24.48
N PHE A 6 -26.48 -31.38 -23.48
CA PHE A 6 -26.04 -30.54 -22.37
C PHE A 6 -25.06 -31.29 -21.45
N LEU A 7 -25.40 -32.53 -21.09
CA LEU A 7 -24.59 -33.36 -20.20
C LEU A 7 -23.29 -33.80 -20.86
N SER A 8 -23.28 -34.10 -22.17
CA SER A 8 -22.04 -34.42 -22.90
C SER A 8 -21.10 -33.23 -22.97
N ALA A 9 -21.62 -32.03 -23.29
CA ALA A 9 -20.83 -30.80 -23.30
C ALA A 9 -20.28 -30.46 -21.91
N LEU A 10 -21.06 -30.68 -20.85
CA LEU A 10 -20.61 -30.50 -19.47
C LEU A 10 -19.49 -31.49 -19.11
N TYR A 11 -19.65 -32.77 -19.48
CA TYR A 11 -18.66 -33.82 -19.21
C TYR A 11 -17.31 -33.55 -19.90
N GLU A 12 -17.33 -33.07 -21.15
CA GLU A 12 -16.12 -32.66 -21.86
C GLU A 12 -15.41 -31.48 -21.18
N CYS A 13 -16.17 -30.50 -20.68
CA CYS A 13 -15.59 -29.33 -20.01
C CYS A 13 -15.03 -29.65 -18.62
N LEU A 14 -15.48 -30.74 -18.00
CA LEU A 14 -14.99 -31.25 -16.72
C LEU A 14 -13.78 -32.20 -16.89
N ALA A 15 -13.21 -32.34 -18.08
CA ALA A 15 -12.00 -33.15 -18.34
C ALA A 15 -10.83 -32.94 -17.35
N PRO A 16 -10.62 -31.76 -16.73
CA PRO A 16 -9.58 -31.59 -15.72
C PRO A 16 -9.85 -32.31 -14.37
N LEU A 17 -11.08 -32.74 -14.08
CA LEU A 17 -11.38 -33.50 -12.85
C LEU A 17 -11.12 -35.01 -13.03
N PRO A 18 -10.78 -35.74 -11.94
CA PRO A 18 -10.79 -37.20 -11.93
C PRO A 18 -12.18 -37.76 -12.26
N GLU A 19 -12.25 -38.98 -12.81
CA GLU A 19 -13.50 -39.60 -13.29
C GLU A 19 -14.62 -39.60 -12.25
N GLU A 20 -14.28 -39.84 -10.98
CA GLU A 20 -15.22 -39.86 -9.87
C GLU A 20 -15.91 -38.51 -9.69
N GLY A 21 -15.15 -37.41 -9.68
CA GLY A 21 -15.68 -36.05 -9.57
C GLY A 21 -16.47 -35.62 -10.81
N ARG A 22 -16.06 -36.06 -12.02
CA ARG A 22 -16.84 -35.81 -13.24
C ARG A 22 -18.24 -36.43 -13.16
N ARG A 23 -18.32 -37.69 -12.73
CA ARG A 23 -19.60 -38.41 -12.60
C ARG A 23 -20.49 -37.80 -11.53
N GLU A 24 -19.92 -37.35 -10.41
CA GLU A 24 -20.66 -36.70 -9.34
C GLU A 24 -21.34 -35.40 -9.82
N VAL A 25 -20.59 -34.54 -10.52
CA VAL A 25 -21.13 -33.28 -11.07
C VAL A 25 -22.20 -33.56 -12.12
N VAL A 26 -21.96 -34.49 -13.05
CA VAL A 26 -22.95 -34.83 -14.09
C VAL A 26 -24.23 -35.41 -13.47
N HIS A 27 -24.12 -36.31 -12.49
CA HIS A 27 -25.26 -36.90 -11.79
C HIS A 27 -26.09 -35.85 -11.04
N TYR A 28 -25.45 -34.82 -10.47
CA TYR A 28 -26.15 -33.71 -9.84
C TYR A 28 -27.04 -32.94 -10.84
N TYR A 29 -26.52 -32.64 -12.03
CA TYR A 29 -27.28 -31.94 -13.08
C TYR A 29 -28.32 -32.84 -13.75
N GLU A 30 -28.09 -34.14 -13.87
CA GLU A 30 -29.12 -35.11 -14.29
C GLU A 30 -30.36 -35.02 -13.39
N GLY A 31 -30.17 -34.98 -12.07
CA GLY A 31 -31.27 -34.81 -11.12
C GLY A 31 -32.00 -33.46 -11.27
N CYS A 32 -31.33 -32.39 -11.72
CA CYS A 32 -32.00 -31.13 -12.05
C CYS A 32 -32.92 -31.28 -13.26
N PHE A 33 -32.48 -31.97 -14.32
CA PHE A 33 -33.32 -32.25 -15.48
C PHE A 33 -34.52 -33.12 -15.11
N ASP A 34 -34.33 -34.15 -14.28
CA ASP A 34 -35.41 -35.04 -13.89
C ASP A 34 -36.46 -34.32 -13.05
N ARG A 35 -36.04 -33.43 -12.13
CA ARG A 35 -36.96 -32.57 -11.38
C ARG A 35 -37.69 -31.56 -12.26
N GLY A 36 -37.00 -30.92 -13.19
CA GLY A 36 -37.60 -29.96 -14.12
C GLY A 36 -38.62 -30.60 -15.07
N MET A 37 -38.35 -31.83 -15.51
CA MET A 37 -39.30 -32.61 -16.32
C MET A 37 -40.50 -33.04 -15.48
N ALA A 38 -40.31 -33.41 -14.21
CA ALA A 38 -41.39 -33.76 -13.29
C ALA A 38 -42.30 -32.56 -12.96
N SER A 39 -41.78 -31.34 -12.98
CA SER A 39 -42.57 -30.10 -12.85
C SER A 39 -43.20 -29.62 -14.16
N GLY A 40 -43.08 -30.38 -15.24
CA GLY A 40 -43.76 -30.12 -16.52
C GLY A 40 -42.99 -29.20 -17.49
N HIS A 41 -41.73 -28.89 -17.20
CA HIS A 41 -40.88 -28.14 -18.14
C HIS A 41 -40.30 -29.05 -19.21
N SER A 42 -40.09 -28.53 -20.42
CA SER A 42 -39.38 -29.24 -21.48
C SER A 42 -37.86 -29.22 -21.24
N GLU A 43 -37.14 -30.24 -21.72
CA GLU A 43 -35.67 -30.30 -21.62
C GLU A 43 -34.98 -29.03 -22.13
N GLN A 44 -35.52 -28.44 -23.20
CA GLN A 44 -34.98 -27.24 -23.82
C GLN A 44 -35.13 -26.00 -22.94
N GLN A 45 -36.22 -25.95 -22.16
CA GLN A 45 -36.48 -24.88 -21.21
C GLN A 45 -35.56 -25.01 -19.99
N ILE A 46 -35.40 -26.22 -19.47
CA ILE A 46 -34.48 -26.51 -18.36
C ILE A 46 -33.03 -26.18 -18.76
N ALA A 47 -32.62 -26.54 -19.98
CA ALA A 47 -31.28 -26.21 -20.49
C ALA A 47 -31.06 -24.68 -20.63
N ARG A 48 -32.10 -23.92 -20.98
CA ARG A 48 -32.03 -22.44 -21.00
C ARG A 48 -31.92 -21.85 -19.60
N GLU A 49 -32.65 -22.41 -18.63
CA GLU A 49 -32.60 -21.97 -17.23
C GLU A 49 -31.26 -22.29 -16.56
N LEU A 50 -30.67 -23.45 -16.87
CA LEU A 50 -29.33 -23.83 -16.40
C LEU A 50 -28.22 -23.00 -17.06
N GLY A 51 -28.43 -22.52 -18.29
CA GLY A 51 -27.48 -21.64 -18.98
C GLY A 51 -26.42 -22.40 -19.79
N ASN A 52 -25.17 -21.94 -19.77
CA ASN A 52 -24.11 -22.49 -20.62
C ASN A 52 -23.32 -23.59 -19.86
N PRO A 53 -23.25 -24.84 -20.37
CA PRO A 53 -22.56 -25.94 -19.70
C PRO A 53 -21.07 -25.66 -19.48
N ARG A 54 -20.43 -24.83 -20.33
CA ARG A 54 -19.04 -24.41 -20.16
C ARG A 54 -18.84 -23.52 -18.93
N MET A 55 -19.80 -22.63 -18.65
CA MET A 55 -19.71 -21.74 -17.48
C MET A 55 -19.94 -22.52 -16.19
N LEU A 56 -20.88 -23.47 -16.20
CA LEU A 56 -21.14 -24.36 -15.05
C LEU A 56 -19.93 -25.26 -14.76
N ALA A 57 -19.28 -25.80 -15.79
CA ALA A 57 -18.04 -26.56 -15.62
C ALA A 57 -16.92 -25.72 -15.03
N ALA A 58 -16.76 -24.47 -15.49
CA ALA A 58 -15.75 -23.56 -14.96
C ALA A 58 -16.00 -23.19 -13.49
N ASP A 59 -17.26 -22.97 -13.11
CA ASP A 59 -17.67 -22.73 -11.72
C ASP A 59 -17.40 -23.95 -10.82
N ALA A 60 -17.76 -25.15 -11.29
CA ALA A 60 -17.46 -26.42 -10.60
C ALA A 60 -15.95 -26.70 -10.45
N LEU A 61 -15.14 -26.21 -11.39
CA LEU A 61 -13.67 -26.28 -11.35
C LEU A 61 -13.03 -25.18 -10.47
N GLY A 62 -13.81 -24.22 -9.95
CA GLY A 62 -13.28 -23.05 -9.25
C GLY A 62 -12.45 -22.12 -10.16
N ILE A 63 -12.55 -22.29 -11.47
CA ILE A 63 -11.87 -21.45 -12.46
C ILE A 63 -12.80 -20.27 -12.75
N ARG A 64 -12.40 -19.07 -12.29
CA ARG A 64 -13.13 -17.83 -12.57
C ARG A 64 -13.18 -17.59 -14.09
N TYR A 65 -14.27 -18.01 -14.72
CA TYR A 65 -14.57 -17.71 -16.12
C TYR A 65 -14.89 -16.22 -16.22
N ASP A 66 -13.98 -15.44 -16.83
CA ASP A 66 -14.16 -14.02 -17.08
C ASP A 66 -14.71 -13.86 -18.51
N PRO A 67 -16.02 -13.69 -18.72
CA PRO A 67 -16.56 -13.43 -20.05
C PRO A 67 -16.14 -12.00 -20.42
N ALA A 68 -14.99 -11.86 -21.10
CA ALA A 68 -14.52 -10.57 -21.54
C ALA A 68 -15.59 -9.88 -22.43
N PRO A 69 -16.07 -8.68 -22.08
CA PRO A 69 -16.87 -7.88 -22.98
C PRO A 69 -15.98 -7.41 -24.14
N LEU A 70 -16.44 -7.61 -25.37
CA LEU A 70 -15.86 -7.02 -26.59
C LEU A 70 -16.06 -5.50 -26.62
N MET A 71 -15.49 -4.77 -25.67
CA MET A 71 -15.44 -3.31 -25.71
C MET A 71 -14.22 -2.81 -24.92
N ASN A 72 -13.22 -2.30 -25.66
CA ASN A 72 -12.05 -1.55 -25.17
C ASN A 72 -11.01 -2.32 -24.34
N ALA A 73 -10.41 -3.34 -24.94
CA ALA A 73 -9.07 -3.75 -24.53
C ALA A 73 -8.05 -2.70 -25.01
N ALA A 74 -7.82 -1.66 -24.20
CA ALA A 74 -6.50 -1.04 -24.19
C ALA A 74 -5.49 -2.18 -23.95
N PRO A 75 -4.36 -2.26 -24.68
CA PRO A 75 -3.49 -3.42 -24.59
C PRO A 75 -3.02 -3.55 -23.14
N ARG A 76 -3.54 -4.58 -22.44
CA ARG A 76 -2.99 -5.08 -21.18
C ARG A 76 -1.62 -5.69 -21.51
N ARG A 77 -0.62 -4.83 -21.75
CA ARG A 77 0.77 -5.20 -21.60
C ARG A 77 1.01 -5.39 -20.11
N SER A 78 0.72 -6.60 -19.61
CA SER A 78 1.37 -7.15 -18.43
C SER A 78 2.84 -7.42 -18.80
N GLY A 79 3.57 -6.34 -19.08
CA GLY A 79 4.99 -6.41 -19.32
C GLY A 79 5.66 -6.18 -17.98
N SER A 80 6.41 -7.16 -17.49
CA SER A 80 7.34 -7.00 -16.38
C SER A 80 8.20 -5.73 -16.56
N GLY A 81 8.44 -5.29 -17.80
CA GLY A 81 9.08 -4.00 -18.12
C GLY A 81 8.33 -2.74 -17.67
N ARG A 82 6.99 -2.71 -17.64
CA ARG A 82 6.24 -1.55 -17.08
C ARG A 82 6.35 -1.52 -15.56
N LEU A 83 6.26 -2.67 -14.89
CA LEU A 83 6.50 -2.78 -13.45
C LEU A 83 7.94 -2.39 -13.10
N LEU A 84 8.92 -2.90 -13.85
CA LEU A 84 10.33 -2.54 -13.69
C LEU A 84 10.55 -1.04 -13.90
N ALA A 85 9.98 -0.45 -14.96
CA ALA A 85 10.06 0.99 -15.21
C ALA A 85 9.40 1.81 -14.10
N MET A 86 8.25 1.38 -13.57
CA MET A 86 7.60 2.04 -12.44
C MET A 86 8.45 1.95 -11.17
N THR A 87 9.02 0.78 -10.85
CA THR A 87 9.91 0.62 -9.68
C THR A 87 11.16 1.47 -9.81
N ILE A 88 11.80 1.48 -10.98
CA ILE A 88 12.98 2.32 -11.23
C ILE A 88 12.60 3.79 -11.10
N LEU A 89 11.50 4.23 -11.70
CA LEU A 89 11.04 5.62 -11.62
C LEU A 89 10.73 6.03 -10.17
N LEU A 90 10.02 5.21 -9.42
CA LEU A 90 9.70 5.45 -8.00
C LEU A 90 10.96 5.49 -7.15
N PHE A 91 11.93 4.62 -7.41
CA PHE A 91 13.22 4.61 -6.72
C PHE A 91 14.00 5.91 -6.97
N PHE A 92 14.12 6.33 -8.23
CA PHE A 92 14.77 7.60 -8.59
C PHE A 92 14.03 8.81 -8.00
N LEU A 93 12.70 8.84 -8.05
CA LEU A 93 11.90 9.91 -7.46
C LEU A 93 12.11 9.99 -5.95
N ASN A 94 12.21 8.85 -5.28
CA ASN A 94 12.46 8.77 -3.84
C ASN A 94 13.84 9.35 -3.47
N ILE A 95 14.88 8.96 -4.21
CA ILE A 95 16.23 9.49 -3.98
C ILE A 95 16.33 10.97 -4.30
N LEU A 96 15.70 11.42 -5.40
CA LEU A 96 15.80 12.80 -5.86
C LEU A 96 15.03 13.79 -4.98
N PHE A 97 13.86 13.39 -4.47
CA PHE A 97 13.01 14.29 -3.69
C PHE A 97 13.01 13.95 -2.21
N MET A 98 12.76 12.70 -1.84
CA MET A 98 12.52 12.35 -0.44
C MET A 98 13.78 12.44 0.42
N ILE A 99 14.92 11.94 -0.07
CA ILE A 99 16.18 11.98 0.71
C ILE A 99 16.64 13.43 0.95
N PRO A 100 16.72 14.32 -0.06
CA PRO A 100 17.10 15.71 0.16
C PRO A 100 16.13 16.47 1.05
N ILE A 101 14.82 16.28 0.87
CA ILE A 101 13.81 16.92 1.73
C ILE A 101 13.95 16.43 3.18
N GLY A 102 14.09 15.12 3.38
CA GLY A 102 14.31 14.53 4.70
C GLY A 102 15.59 15.06 5.35
N ALA A 103 16.70 15.08 4.59
CA ALA A 103 17.98 15.61 5.06
C ALA A 103 17.90 17.10 5.41
N ALA A 104 17.20 17.90 4.60
CA ALA A 104 16.97 19.32 4.87
C ALA A 104 16.13 19.55 6.12
N LEU A 105 15.09 18.74 6.34
CA LEU A 105 14.26 18.83 7.55
C LEU A 105 15.05 18.46 8.80
N TRP A 106 15.86 17.39 8.74
CA TRP A 106 16.71 16.97 9.86
C TRP A 106 17.86 17.94 10.13
N SER A 107 18.45 18.54 9.10
CA SER A 107 19.48 19.56 9.28
C SER A 107 18.91 20.86 9.84
N ALA A 108 17.71 21.27 9.43
CA ALA A 108 16.99 22.39 10.01
C ALA A 108 16.67 22.14 11.49
N LEU A 109 16.18 20.94 11.82
CA LEU A 109 15.92 20.54 13.20
C LEU A 109 17.20 20.58 14.04
N LEU A 110 18.31 20.03 13.53
CA LEU A 110 19.60 20.04 14.20
C LEU A 110 20.11 21.47 14.42
N SER A 111 19.98 22.34 13.42
CA SER A 111 20.38 23.75 13.49
C SER A 111 19.57 24.49 14.55
N PHE A 112 18.26 24.23 14.62
CA PHE A 112 17.39 24.79 15.64
C PHE A 112 17.78 24.32 17.05
N GLY A 113 18.10 23.02 17.21
CA GLY A 113 18.61 22.48 18.47
C GLY A 113 19.94 23.10 18.88
N ALA A 114 20.88 23.26 17.93
CA ALA A 114 22.16 23.90 18.17
C ALA A 114 22.01 25.37 18.59
N ALA A 115 21.08 26.10 17.96
CA ALA A 115 20.76 27.48 18.35
C ALA A 115 20.19 27.55 19.79
N ALA A 116 19.31 26.62 20.16
CA ALA A 116 18.78 26.53 21.52
C ALA A 116 19.90 26.27 22.55
N VAL A 117 20.81 25.34 22.26
CA VAL A 117 21.97 25.06 23.12
C VAL A 117 22.89 26.28 23.22
N GLY A 118 23.20 26.94 22.11
CA GLY A 118 24.02 28.15 22.10
C GLY A 118 23.42 29.28 22.95
N ALA A 119 22.09 29.47 22.88
CA ALA A 119 21.38 30.44 23.68
C ALA A 119 21.39 30.09 25.19
N ILE A 120 21.28 28.80 25.54
CA ILE A 120 21.41 28.33 26.93
C ILE A 120 22.83 28.55 27.47
N LEU A 121 23.84 28.35 26.62
CA LEU A 121 25.25 28.55 26.98
C LEU A 121 25.70 30.02 26.91
N ALA A 122 24.81 30.96 26.59
CA ALA A 122 25.14 32.38 26.48
C ALA A 122 25.82 32.97 27.74
N PRO A 123 25.44 32.62 28.99
CA PRO A 123 26.12 33.12 30.18
C PRO A 123 27.55 32.59 30.32
N ALA A 124 27.79 31.34 29.90
CA ALA A 124 29.13 30.76 29.88
C ALA A 124 30.00 31.47 28.83
N ALA A 125 29.44 31.75 27.65
CA ALA A 125 30.13 32.53 26.62
C ALA A 125 30.46 33.96 27.11
N PHE A 126 29.56 34.59 27.85
CA PHE A 126 29.83 35.88 28.50
C PHE A 126 30.97 35.80 29.52
N ALA A 127 31.00 34.76 30.37
CA ALA A 127 32.06 34.58 31.35
C ALA A 127 33.44 34.40 30.68
N LEU A 128 33.49 33.68 29.55
CA LEU A 128 34.70 33.53 28.75
C LEU A 128 35.15 34.85 28.10
N ASP A 129 34.20 35.62 27.54
CA ASP A 129 34.47 36.95 26.96
C ASP A 129 35.06 37.90 28.02
N TRP A 130 34.47 37.90 29.23
CA TRP A 130 34.96 38.71 30.34
C TRP A 130 36.38 38.31 30.78
N LEU A 131 36.68 37.02 30.88
CA LEU A 131 38.01 36.53 31.27
C LEU A 131 39.08 36.84 30.20
N ALA A 132 38.71 36.81 28.93
CA ALA A 132 39.64 37.04 27.82
C ALA A 132 39.93 38.53 27.59
N ASN A 133 38.91 39.38 27.66
CA ASN A 133 39.01 40.80 27.28
C ASN A 133 39.10 41.74 28.48
N GLY A 134 38.71 41.29 29.68
CA GLY A 134 38.71 42.10 30.91
C GLY A 134 37.65 43.20 30.95
N GLU A 135 36.91 43.43 29.87
CA GLU A 135 35.87 44.46 29.78
C GLU A 135 34.54 43.96 30.33
N TYR A 136 34.04 44.64 31.37
CA TYR A 136 32.74 44.32 31.98
C TYR A 136 31.65 45.27 31.47
N TYR A 137 30.68 44.70 30.74
CA TYR A 137 29.48 45.41 30.29
C TYR A 137 28.23 44.78 30.91
N PRO A 138 27.53 45.47 31.83
CA PRO A 138 26.29 44.96 32.43
C PRO A 138 25.24 44.56 31.40
N ALA A 139 25.15 45.30 30.28
CA ALA A 139 24.22 45.00 29.20
C ALA A 139 24.43 43.60 28.59
N LYS A 140 25.68 43.16 28.41
CA LYS A 140 26.00 41.82 27.90
C LYS A 140 25.53 40.72 28.85
N LEU A 141 25.66 40.94 30.17
CA LEU A 141 25.17 40.02 31.19
C LEU A 141 23.64 39.88 31.13
N PHE A 142 22.90 41.00 31.08
CA PHE A 142 21.43 40.96 30.96
C PHE A 142 20.97 40.26 29.68
N ILE A 143 21.63 40.51 28.55
CA ILE A 143 21.36 39.83 27.28
C ILE A 143 21.63 38.32 27.39
N SER A 144 22.71 37.91 28.06
CA SER A 144 23.03 36.49 28.23
C SER A 144 21.99 35.74 29.08
N ILE A 145 21.51 36.36 30.16
CA ILE A 145 20.47 35.80 31.03
C ILE A 145 19.13 35.71 30.27
N ALA A 146 18.74 36.79 29.59
CA ALA A 146 17.54 36.80 28.76
C ALA A 146 17.63 35.75 27.63
N GLY A 147 18.78 35.66 26.97
CA GLY A 147 19.08 34.66 25.95
C GLY A 147 18.97 33.23 26.45
N THR A 148 19.40 32.97 27.68
CA THR A 148 19.23 31.66 28.34
C THR A 148 17.76 31.30 28.48
N GLY A 149 16.93 32.25 28.92
CA GLY A 149 15.48 32.05 29.02
C GLY A 149 14.86 31.70 27.66
N VAL A 150 15.24 32.42 26.60
CA VAL A 150 14.82 32.11 25.22
C VAL A 150 15.30 30.72 24.79
N GLY A 151 16.55 30.37 25.10
CA GLY A 151 17.13 29.07 24.78
C GLY A 151 16.38 27.91 25.43
N ILE A 152 15.96 28.06 26.69
CA ILE A 152 15.13 27.06 27.39
C ILE A 152 13.78 26.88 26.68
N LEU A 153 13.11 27.99 26.31
CA LEU A 153 11.85 27.91 25.56
C LEU A 153 12.04 27.25 24.19
N MET A 154 13.10 27.59 23.47
CA MET A 154 13.47 26.93 22.22
C MET A 154 13.71 25.43 22.41
N ALA A 155 14.39 25.02 23.49
CA ALA A 155 14.63 23.61 23.79
C ALA A 155 13.32 22.84 24.04
N LEU A 156 12.34 23.44 24.72
CA LEU A 156 11.02 22.84 24.93
C LEU A 156 10.25 22.63 23.61
N ILE A 157 10.38 23.60 22.68
CA ILE A 157 9.80 23.50 21.34
C ILE A 157 10.54 22.41 20.53
N PHE A 158 11.87 22.41 20.58
CA PHE A 158 12.72 21.43 19.92
C PHE A 158 12.36 19.99 20.29
N ILE A 159 12.16 19.69 21.58
CA ILE A 159 11.79 18.34 22.03
C ILE A 159 10.47 17.88 21.37
N ARG A 160 9.47 18.76 21.28
CA ARG A 160 8.21 18.45 20.59
C ARG A 160 8.39 18.25 19.10
N MET A 161 9.15 19.13 18.43
CA MET A 161 9.46 19.01 17.01
C MET A 161 10.24 17.74 16.70
N ALA A 162 11.23 17.37 17.51
CA ALA A 162 12.01 16.15 17.35
C ALA A 162 11.17 14.89 17.50
N LYS A 163 10.27 14.86 18.49
CA LYS A 163 9.34 13.74 18.67
C LYS A 163 8.39 13.60 17.48
N PHE A 164 7.87 14.71 16.97
CA PHE A 164 7.04 14.72 15.76
C PHE A 164 7.84 14.26 14.53
N GLY A 165 9.04 14.80 14.32
CA GLY A 165 9.91 14.45 13.19
C GLY A 165 10.30 12.97 13.19
N TYR A 166 10.61 12.41 14.36
CA TYR A 166 10.87 10.97 14.51
C TYR A 166 9.65 10.13 14.13
N ARG A 167 8.45 10.49 14.64
CA ARG A 167 7.22 9.79 14.31
C ARG A 167 6.87 9.86 12.82
N ALA A 168 6.97 11.05 12.21
CA ALA A 168 6.72 11.23 10.79
C ALA A 168 7.69 10.40 9.93
N THR A 169 8.98 10.37 10.31
CA THR A 169 9.99 9.55 9.63
C THR A 169 9.70 8.05 9.79
N ALA A 170 9.30 7.61 10.98
CA ALA A 170 8.95 6.21 11.24
C ALA A 170 7.70 5.78 10.45
N GLU A 171 6.64 6.59 10.43
CA GLU A 171 5.43 6.34 9.66
C GLU A 171 5.73 6.27 8.16
N TYR A 172 6.61 7.15 7.66
CA TYR A 172 7.07 7.13 6.29
C TYR A 172 7.84 5.85 5.93
N VAL A 173 8.81 5.44 6.76
CA VAL A 173 9.57 4.20 6.56
C VAL A 173 8.64 2.99 6.58
N GLN A 174 7.71 2.93 7.53
CA GLN A 174 6.72 1.86 7.62
C GLN A 174 5.77 1.84 6.42
N TRP A 175 5.36 3.01 5.91
CA TRP A 175 4.57 3.09 4.69
C TRP A 175 5.34 2.54 3.50
N ASN A 176 6.61 2.96 3.34
CA ASN A 176 7.48 2.48 2.27
C ASN A 176 7.63 0.95 2.34
N VAL A 177 7.97 0.39 3.50
CA VAL A 177 8.08 -1.08 3.68
C VAL A 177 6.76 -1.81 3.40
N ARG A 178 5.61 -1.26 3.79
CA ARG A 178 4.28 -1.85 3.50
C ARG A 178 3.98 -1.89 2.01
N THR A 179 4.26 -0.80 1.29
CA THR A 179 4.08 -0.72 -0.16
C THR A 179 4.95 -1.74 -0.89
N TRP A 180 6.19 -1.95 -0.44
CA TRP A 180 7.09 -2.96 -1.02
C TRP A 180 6.66 -4.40 -0.75
N ARG A 181 6.02 -4.68 0.40
CA ARG A 181 5.53 -6.02 0.74
C ARG A 181 4.19 -6.37 0.10
N GLY A 182 3.59 -5.47 -0.70
CA GLY A 182 2.35 -5.72 -1.44
C GLY A 182 1.13 -6.02 -0.57
N ARG A 183 1.22 -5.73 0.73
CA ARG A 183 0.18 -6.01 1.72
C ARG A 183 -0.61 -4.73 1.94
N ASN A 184 -1.50 -4.44 0.99
CA ASN A 184 -2.57 -3.45 1.17
C ASN A 184 -3.67 -4.04 2.04
#